data_AF-A0A6L3Z4N7-F1
#
_entry.id   AF-A0A6L3Z4N7-F1
#
_cell.length_a   1.000
_cell.length_b   1.000
_cell.length_c   1.000
_cell.angle_alpha   90.00
_cell.angle_beta   90.00
_cell.angle_gamma   90.00
#
_symmetry.space_group_name_H-M   'P 1'
#
loop_
_entity.id
_entity.type
_entity.pdbx_description
1 polymer ?
#
loop_
_entity_poly.entity_id
_entity_poly.type
_entity_poly.pdbx_seq_one_letter_code
_entity_poly.pdbx_strand_id
1 'polypeptide(L)'
;MARVFTILLVFAGLAIAFPLLFEKFGQQPKAGSNTSATASTAPSQNPAAYSGRRTQITPDSRGHFITDIKIAGQSLRAMVDTGASVVAINANAARRIGLSLKPDDFKYRVSTANGETVAASAILPSIEIGRIRVEDVEAMVLRDDALSDTLLGMSFLKRLRHYEVSNGVLVLTQ
;
A
#
# COMPACT_ATOMS: atom_id res chain seq x y z
N MET A 1 -37.37 1.71 25.03
CA MET A 1 -36.40 0.70 25.49
C MET A 1 -35.01 1.34 25.50
N ALA A 2 -34.61 1.94 26.62
CA ALA A 2 -33.27 2.48 26.80
C ALA A 2 -32.32 1.36 27.23
N ARG A 3 -31.07 1.37 26.74
CA ARG A 3 -29.99 0.59 27.34
C ARG A 3 -28.78 1.49 27.56
N VAL A 4 -28.44 1.64 28.83
CA VAL A 4 -27.37 2.45 29.41
C VAL A 4 -26.17 1.53 29.72
N PHE A 5 -25.00 2.00 29.29
CA PHE A 5 -23.61 1.86 29.78
C PHE A 5 -23.15 0.69 30.68
N THR A 6 -21.93 0.21 30.37
CA THR A 6 -20.86 0.10 31.38
C THR A 6 -19.47 0.28 30.72
N ILE A 7 -18.77 1.35 31.09
CA ILE A 7 -17.32 1.54 30.90
C ILE A 7 -16.66 1.14 32.22
N LEU A 8 -15.53 0.43 32.17
CA LEU A 8 -14.65 0.26 33.34
C LEU A 8 -13.17 0.40 32.93
N LEU A 9 -12.56 1.41 33.55
CA LEU A 9 -11.16 1.83 33.71
C LEU A 9 -10.34 0.70 34.42
N VAL A 10 -9.00 0.64 34.58
CA VAL A 10 -7.84 1.55 34.54
C VAL A 10 -6.57 0.66 34.70
N PHE A 11 -5.38 1.13 34.30
CA PHE A 11 -4.18 1.04 35.16
C PHE A 11 -3.23 2.21 34.88
N ALA A 12 -2.72 2.77 35.97
CA ALA A 12 -1.97 4.01 36.06
C ALA A 12 -0.47 3.77 36.38
N GLY A 13 0.35 4.80 36.11
CA GLY A 13 1.67 5.03 36.71
C GLY A 13 2.81 5.02 35.69
N LEU A 14 3.84 5.88 35.74
CA LEU A 14 4.14 7.08 36.52
C LEU A 14 5.29 7.78 35.76
N ALA A 15 5.33 9.12 35.76
CA ALA A 15 6.38 9.91 35.14
C ALA A 15 7.70 9.91 35.94
N ILE A 16 8.85 9.87 35.27
CA ILE A 16 10.13 10.37 35.80
C ILE A 16 10.81 11.20 34.71
N ALA A 17 10.90 12.50 34.93
CA ALA A 17 11.76 13.41 34.21
C ALA A 17 13.20 13.29 34.75
N PHE A 18 14.21 13.24 33.88
CA PHE A 18 15.61 13.35 34.27
C PHE A 18 16.23 14.58 33.55
N PRO A 19 16.77 15.56 34.29
CA PRO A 19 17.34 16.77 33.72
C PRO A 19 18.81 16.62 33.31
N LEU A 20 19.20 17.50 32.39
CA LEU A 20 20.52 17.95 31.96
C LEU A 20 21.71 17.69 32.91
N LEU A 21 22.82 17.17 32.37
CA LEU A 21 24.17 17.43 32.87
C LEU A 21 25.21 17.23 31.74
N PHE A 22 25.97 18.30 31.44
CA PHE A 22 27.42 18.39 31.10
C PHE A 22 28.07 17.23 30.30
N GLU A 23 28.97 17.39 29.32
CA GLU A 23 29.84 18.50 28.97
C GLU A 23 30.53 18.22 27.62
N LYS A 24 30.62 19.27 26.82
CA LYS A 24 31.66 19.65 25.84
C LYS A 24 32.94 18.77 25.75
N PHE A 25 33.05 18.00 24.67
CA PHE A 25 34.29 17.71 23.93
C PHE A 25 33.90 17.68 22.44
N GLY A 26 34.34 18.55 21.54
CA GLY A 26 35.69 19.09 21.38
C GLY A 26 36.48 18.21 20.41
N GLN A 27 36.21 18.35 19.10
CA GLN A 27 37.21 18.36 18.00
C GLN A 27 36.55 18.11 16.63
N GLN A 28 36.71 19.09 15.76
CA GLN A 28 36.49 19.00 14.33
C GLN A 28 37.82 18.69 13.64
N PRO A 29 37.84 17.88 12.57
CA PRO A 29 38.78 18.15 11.50
C PRO A 29 38.17 18.06 10.09
N LYS A 30 38.37 19.18 9.38
CA LYS A 30 38.89 19.36 8.02
C LYS A 30 38.18 18.71 6.81
N ALA A 31 37.84 19.63 5.90
CA ALA A 31 37.54 19.41 4.49
C ALA A 31 38.69 18.74 3.73
N GLY A 32 38.32 17.84 2.81
CA GLY A 32 39.15 17.36 1.71
C GLY A 32 38.29 17.32 0.44
N SER A 33 38.74 18.02 -0.59
CA SER A 33 38.04 18.30 -1.85
C SER A 33 38.18 17.19 -2.90
N ASN A 34 37.03 16.91 -3.54
CA ASN A 34 36.75 16.54 -4.94
C ASN A 34 37.66 15.55 -5.69
N THR A 35 37.06 14.52 -6.31
CA THR A 35 37.19 14.23 -7.75
C THR A 35 36.00 13.38 -8.22
N SER A 36 35.26 13.89 -9.19
CA SER A 36 34.19 13.22 -9.92
C SER A 36 34.74 12.14 -10.84
N ALA A 37 34.13 10.96 -10.87
CA ALA A 37 34.20 10.05 -12.01
C ALA A 37 32.84 9.38 -12.22
N THR A 38 32.28 9.66 -13.39
CA THR A 38 30.99 9.28 -13.93
C THR A 38 30.88 7.77 -14.14
N ALA A 39 29.82 7.15 -13.61
CA ALA A 39 29.26 5.91 -14.17
C ALA A 39 27.76 5.88 -13.90
N SER A 40 26.96 6.13 -14.95
CA SER A 40 25.53 5.86 -14.96
C SER A 40 25.29 4.41 -14.61
N THR A 41 24.83 4.15 -13.39
CA THR A 41 24.23 2.88 -13.02
C THR A 41 22.76 3.19 -12.81
N ALA A 42 21.89 2.53 -13.59
CA ALA A 42 20.45 2.54 -13.36
C ALA A 42 20.17 2.33 -11.86
N PRO A 43 19.16 2.98 -11.25
CA PRO A 43 18.94 2.84 -9.82
C PRO A 43 18.55 1.39 -9.54
N SER A 44 19.51 0.59 -9.08
CA SER A 44 19.27 -0.64 -8.36
C SER A 44 18.53 -0.21 -7.10
N GLN A 45 17.20 -0.32 -7.14
CA GLN A 45 16.34 0.01 -6.03
C GLN A 45 16.67 -0.95 -4.89
N ASN A 46 17.52 -0.48 -3.98
CA ASN A 46 17.89 -1.22 -2.79
C ASN A 46 16.61 -1.45 -1.96
N PRO A 47 16.16 -2.69 -1.70
CA PRO A 47 14.91 -2.95 -0.98
C PRO A 47 14.85 -2.28 0.41
N ALA A 48 16.03 -2.05 1.01
CA ALA A 48 16.16 -1.33 2.28
C ALA A 48 15.78 0.16 2.22
N ALA A 49 15.72 0.77 1.03
CA ALA A 49 15.36 2.19 0.85
C ALA A 49 13.85 2.46 0.98
N TYR A 50 13.05 1.42 1.19
CA TYR A 50 11.59 1.54 1.26
C TYR A 50 11.00 1.74 2.66
N SER A 51 11.80 1.56 3.72
CA SER A 51 11.36 1.76 5.09
C SER A 51 11.07 3.23 5.39
N GLY A 52 9.85 3.54 5.89
CA GLY A 52 9.44 4.88 6.29
C GLY A 52 8.80 5.73 5.18
N ARG A 53 8.47 5.14 4.02
CA ARG A 53 7.81 5.87 2.94
C ARG A 53 6.33 6.07 3.26
N ARG A 54 5.85 7.30 3.08
CA ARG A 54 4.47 7.72 3.36
C ARG A 54 3.81 8.31 2.12
N THR A 55 2.57 7.90 1.86
CA THR A 55 1.68 8.44 0.83
C THR A 55 0.35 8.84 1.47
N GLN A 56 -0.28 9.93 1.01
CA GLN A 56 -1.60 10.37 1.43
C GLN A 56 -2.54 10.42 0.22
N ILE A 57 -3.80 10.02 0.42
CA ILE A 57 -4.82 9.97 -0.62
C ILE A 57 -6.06 10.72 -0.10
N THR A 58 -6.45 11.77 -0.82
CA THR A 58 -7.70 12.49 -0.59
C THR A 58 -8.85 11.70 -1.22
N PRO A 59 -10.03 11.61 -0.57
CA PRO A 59 -11.16 10.92 -1.15
C PRO A 59 -11.73 11.68 -2.35
N ASP A 60 -12.41 10.96 -3.24
CA ASP A 60 -13.22 11.55 -4.31
C ASP A 60 -14.49 12.21 -3.76
N SER A 61 -15.31 12.80 -4.64
CA SER A 61 -16.57 13.46 -4.26
C SER A 61 -17.60 12.52 -3.61
N ARG A 62 -17.40 11.20 -3.72
CA ARG A 62 -18.26 10.16 -3.13
C ARG A 62 -17.66 9.61 -1.82
N GLY A 63 -16.48 10.06 -1.42
CA GLY A 63 -15.79 9.58 -0.22
C GLY A 63 -14.87 8.37 -0.46
N HIS A 64 -14.71 7.90 -1.71
CA HIS A 64 -13.83 6.77 -2.00
C HIS A 64 -12.38 7.21 -2.16
N PHE A 65 -11.45 6.45 -1.59
CA PHE A 65 -10.02 6.69 -1.79
C PHE A 65 -9.58 6.05 -3.10
N ILE A 66 -9.52 6.86 -4.16
CA ILE A 66 -9.11 6.44 -5.50
C ILE A 66 -7.79 7.12 -5.84
N THR A 67 -6.85 6.37 -6.41
CA THR A 67 -5.50 6.85 -6.67
C THR A 67 -4.90 6.17 -7.89
N ASP A 68 -3.89 6.81 -8.48
CA ASP A 68 -3.09 6.21 -9.54
C ASP A 68 -2.03 5.29 -8.92
N ILE A 69 -1.92 4.10 -9.49
CA ILE A 69 -0.94 3.09 -9.12
C ILE A 69 -0.15 2.67 -10.35
N LYS A 70 1.02 2.08 -10.14
CA LYS A 70 1.73 1.36 -11.20
C LYS A 70 1.81 -0.12 -10.86
N ILE A 71 1.40 -0.96 -11.79
CA ILE A 71 1.58 -2.41 -11.70
C ILE A 71 2.47 -2.84 -12.86
N ALA A 72 3.60 -3.48 -12.56
CA ALA A 72 4.61 -3.84 -13.56
C ALA A 72 4.99 -2.65 -14.49
N GLY A 73 5.07 -1.44 -13.94
CA GLY A 73 5.39 -0.21 -14.66
C GLY A 73 4.22 0.45 -15.42
N GLN A 74 3.05 -0.18 -15.50
CA GLN A 74 1.88 0.34 -16.19
C GLN A 74 0.93 1.08 -15.23
N SER A 75 0.52 2.29 -15.60
CA SER A 75 -0.38 3.11 -14.77
C SER A 75 -1.83 2.63 -14.86
N LEU A 76 -2.42 2.36 -13.69
CA LEU A 76 -3.85 2.05 -13.50
C LEU A 76 -4.43 2.96 -12.44
N ARG A 77 -5.76 3.14 -12.48
CA ARG A 77 -6.51 3.77 -11.39
C ARG A 77 -7.08 2.68 -10.50
N ALA A 78 -6.91 2.83 -9.18
CA ALA A 78 -7.38 1.84 -8.21
C ALA A 78 -8.07 2.49 -7.02
N MET A 79 -9.07 1.81 -6.49
CA MET A 79 -9.74 2.14 -5.23
C MET A 79 -9.08 1.36 -4.10
N VAL A 80 -8.81 2.01 -2.97
CA VAL A 80 -8.42 1.32 -1.75
C VAL A 80 -9.67 0.76 -1.08
N ASP A 81 -9.70 -0.57 -0.88
CA ASP A 81 -10.87 -1.28 -0.38
C ASP A 81 -10.49 -2.30 0.70
N THR A 82 -10.78 -1.98 1.97
CA THR A 82 -10.54 -2.88 3.11
C THR A 82 -11.50 -4.07 3.15
N GLY A 83 -12.60 -4.03 2.38
CA GLY A 83 -13.57 -5.13 2.25
C GLY A 83 -13.09 -6.21 1.28
N ALA A 84 -12.18 -5.89 0.36
CA ALA A 84 -11.58 -6.86 -0.55
C ALA A 84 -10.46 -7.65 0.15
N SER A 85 -10.59 -8.98 0.20
CA SER A 85 -9.59 -9.84 0.85
C SER A 85 -8.24 -9.87 0.10
N VAL A 86 -8.28 -9.71 -1.21
CA VAL A 86 -7.12 -9.73 -2.12
C VAL A 86 -7.20 -8.55 -3.08
N VAL A 87 -6.09 -8.20 -3.75
CA VAL A 87 -6.12 -7.24 -4.86
C VAL A 87 -7.01 -7.84 -5.96
N ALA A 88 -7.92 -7.03 -6.51
CA ALA A 88 -8.79 -7.45 -7.59
C ALA A 88 -8.56 -6.57 -8.81
N ILE A 89 -8.30 -7.17 -9.96
CA ILE A 89 -8.21 -6.49 -11.26
C ILE A 89 -9.18 -7.17 -12.22
N ASN A 90 -9.64 -6.45 -13.24
CA ASN A 90 -10.40 -7.08 -14.33
C ASN A 90 -9.47 -7.58 -15.45
N ALA A 91 -10.02 -8.41 -16.34
CA ALA A 91 -9.28 -9.01 -17.44
C ALA A 91 -8.66 -7.95 -18.37
N ASN A 92 -9.31 -6.81 -18.56
CA ASN A 92 -8.76 -5.69 -19.32
C ASN A 92 -7.51 -5.10 -18.66
N ALA A 93 -7.58 -4.80 -17.36
CA ALA A 93 -6.42 -4.34 -16.59
C ALA A 93 -5.30 -5.38 -16.63
N ALA A 94 -5.60 -6.67 -16.47
CA ALA A 94 -4.63 -7.75 -16.58
C ALA A 94 -3.90 -7.75 -17.94
N ARG A 95 -4.64 -7.62 -19.05
CA ARG A 95 -4.04 -7.49 -20.39
C ARG A 95 -3.13 -6.27 -20.50
N ARG A 96 -3.56 -5.11 -19.97
CA ARG A 96 -2.77 -3.87 -20.00
C ARG A 96 -1.45 -3.99 -19.25
N ILE A 97 -1.40 -4.78 -18.18
CA ILE A 97 -0.18 -5.00 -17.39
C ILE A 97 0.64 -6.22 -17.87
N GLY A 98 0.27 -6.81 -19.02
CA GLY A 98 1.01 -7.91 -19.65
C GLY A 98 0.67 -9.30 -19.12
N LEU A 99 -0.37 -9.46 -18.29
CA LEU A 99 -0.86 -10.77 -17.88
C LEU A 99 -1.74 -11.37 -18.98
N SER A 100 -1.30 -12.52 -19.50
CA SER A 100 -2.06 -13.31 -20.47
C SER A 100 -2.77 -14.45 -19.76
N LEU A 101 -4.11 -14.42 -19.75
CA LEU A 101 -4.95 -15.43 -19.14
C LEU A 101 -5.77 -16.16 -20.20
N LYS A 102 -5.95 -17.46 -20.03
CA LYS A 102 -6.82 -18.31 -20.82
C LYS A 102 -8.17 -18.47 -20.13
N PRO A 103 -9.24 -18.81 -20.87
CA PRO A 103 -10.54 -19.11 -20.26
C PRO A 103 -10.47 -20.12 -19.11
N ASP A 104 -9.63 -21.15 -19.23
CA ASP A 104 -9.48 -22.23 -18.25
C ASP A 104 -8.77 -21.80 -16.94
N ASP A 105 -8.15 -20.61 -16.93
CA ASP A 105 -7.54 -20.05 -15.71
C ASP A 105 -8.61 -19.54 -14.73
N PHE A 106 -9.82 -19.24 -15.22
CA PHE A 106 -10.94 -18.70 -14.44
C PHE A 106 -11.71 -19.79 -13.70
N LYS A 107 -11.07 -20.41 -12.72
CA LYS A 107 -11.59 -21.57 -11.98
C LYS A 107 -11.82 -21.33 -10.48
N TYR A 108 -11.44 -20.17 -9.96
CA TYR A 108 -11.62 -19.82 -8.55
C TYR A 108 -12.96 -19.14 -8.34
N ARG A 109 -13.83 -19.71 -7.51
CA ARG A 109 -15.08 -19.05 -7.12
C ARG A 109 -14.79 -17.96 -6.10
N VAL A 110 -15.27 -16.75 -6.36
CA VAL A 110 -15.12 -15.60 -5.46
C VAL A 110 -16.47 -14.95 -5.22
N SER A 111 -16.66 -14.41 -4.01
CA SER A 111 -17.83 -13.62 -3.65
C SER A 111 -17.51 -12.14 -3.77
N THR A 112 -18.41 -11.40 -4.41
CA THR A 112 -18.30 -9.95 -4.64
C THR A 112 -19.59 -9.26 -4.19
N ALA A 113 -19.58 -7.92 -4.20
CA ALA A 113 -20.79 -7.14 -3.94
C ALA A 113 -21.92 -7.42 -4.96
N ASN A 114 -21.57 -7.89 -6.17
CA ASN A 114 -22.52 -8.23 -7.24
C ASN A 114 -22.92 -9.72 -7.22
N GLY A 115 -22.51 -10.48 -6.20
CA GLY A 115 -22.75 -11.92 -6.08
C GLY A 115 -21.50 -12.77 -6.36
N GLU A 116 -21.71 -14.07 -6.57
CA GLU A 116 -20.63 -15.01 -6.88
C GLU A 116 -20.19 -14.91 -8.34
N THR A 117 -18.89 -15.03 -8.57
CA THR A 117 -18.30 -15.10 -9.91
C THR A 117 -17.07 -16.01 -9.92
N VAL A 118 -16.44 -16.16 -11.09
CA VAL A 118 -15.17 -16.87 -11.26
C VAL A 118 -14.03 -15.91 -11.53
N ALA A 119 -12.86 -16.25 -11.01
CA ALA A 119 -11.62 -15.49 -11.15
C ALA A 119 -10.45 -16.41 -11.50
N ALA A 120 -9.39 -15.81 -12.04
CA ALA A 120 -8.08 -16.41 -12.17
C ALA A 120 -7.15 -15.86 -11.08
N SER A 121 -6.29 -16.69 -10.50
CA SER A 121 -5.28 -16.23 -9.54
C SER A 121 -4.04 -15.72 -10.29
N ALA A 122 -3.41 -14.67 -9.77
CA ALA A 122 -2.16 -14.12 -10.27
C ALA A 122 -1.30 -13.58 -9.12
N ILE A 123 0.01 -13.51 -9.35
CA ILE A 123 0.94 -12.75 -8.51
C ILE A 123 1.40 -11.54 -9.30
N LEU A 124 1.18 -10.36 -8.74
CA LEU A 124 1.62 -9.09 -9.32
C LEU A 124 3.06 -8.82 -8.87
N PRO A 125 4.02 -8.64 -9.80
CA PRO A 125 5.43 -8.46 -9.44
C PRO A 125 5.66 -7.28 -8.51
N SER A 126 4.93 -6.18 -8.74
CA SER A 126 4.97 -5.01 -7.88
C SER A 126 3.77 -4.12 -8.07
N ILE A 127 3.28 -3.52 -6.98
CA ILE A 127 2.33 -2.41 -6.96
C ILE A 127 3.01 -1.20 -6.35
N GLU A 128 3.05 -0.10 -7.09
CA GLU A 128 3.56 1.19 -6.62
C GLU A 128 2.44 2.19 -6.42
N ILE A 129 2.51 2.95 -5.33
CA ILE A 129 1.61 4.06 -5.03
C ILE A 129 2.38 5.22 -4.39
N GLY A 130 2.56 6.29 -5.15
CA GLY A 130 3.40 7.42 -4.73
C GLY A 130 4.82 6.92 -4.38
N ARG A 131 5.15 6.98 -3.09
CA ARG A 131 6.42 6.48 -2.55
C ARG A 131 6.31 5.07 -1.95
N ILE A 132 5.28 4.29 -2.19
CA ILE A 132 5.21 2.93 -1.65
C ILE A 132 5.40 1.95 -2.80
N ARG A 133 6.15 0.88 -2.57
CA ARG A 133 6.30 -0.22 -3.54
C ARG A 133 6.21 -1.55 -2.81
N VAL A 134 5.18 -2.32 -3.10
CA VAL A 134 4.97 -3.65 -2.53
C VAL A 134 5.16 -4.68 -3.63
N GLU A 135 5.98 -5.69 -3.37
CA GLU A 135 6.32 -6.75 -4.33
C GLU A 135 5.57 -8.04 -4.02
N ASP A 136 5.46 -8.91 -5.03
CA ASP A 136 4.85 -10.24 -4.93
C ASP A 136 3.46 -10.23 -4.27
N VAL A 137 2.57 -9.43 -4.84
CA VAL A 137 1.21 -9.21 -4.31
C VAL A 137 0.24 -10.19 -4.93
N GLU A 138 -0.44 -10.97 -4.09
CA GLU A 138 -1.52 -11.86 -4.54
C GLU A 138 -2.69 -11.05 -5.10
N ALA A 139 -3.20 -11.47 -6.26
CA ALA A 139 -4.34 -10.86 -6.90
C ALA A 139 -5.29 -11.90 -7.50
N MET A 140 -6.54 -11.48 -7.65
CA MET A 140 -7.55 -12.18 -8.43
C MET A 140 -7.89 -11.35 -9.66
N VAL A 141 -7.94 -12.00 -10.81
CA VAL A 141 -8.37 -11.42 -12.07
C VAL A 141 -9.79 -11.87 -12.35
N LEU A 142 -10.72 -10.91 -12.35
CA LEU A 142 -12.13 -11.12 -12.61
C LEU A 142 -12.45 -10.82 -14.08
N ARG A 143 -13.60 -11.31 -14.56
CA ARG A 143 -14.13 -10.90 -15.87
C ARG A 143 -14.50 -9.41 -15.86
N ASP A 144 -14.50 -8.80 -17.03
CA ASP A 144 -14.70 -7.34 -17.19
C ASP A 144 -16.11 -6.88 -16.76
N ASP A 145 -17.11 -7.77 -16.80
CA ASP A 145 -18.48 -7.54 -16.34
C ASP A 145 -18.66 -7.71 -14.81
N ALA A 146 -17.74 -8.43 -14.16
CA ALA A 146 -17.81 -8.69 -12.72
C ALA A 146 -17.08 -7.64 -11.87
N LEU A 147 -16.19 -6.83 -12.47
CA LEU A 147 -15.42 -5.81 -11.76
C LEU A 147 -15.13 -4.59 -12.64
N SER A 148 -15.65 -3.44 -12.22
CA SER A 148 -15.47 -2.17 -12.95
C SER A 148 -14.12 -1.50 -12.65
N ASP A 149 -13.73 -1.42 -11.38
CA ASP A 149 -12.54 -0.73 -10.91
C ASP A 149 -11.51 -1.71 -10.31
N THR A 150 -10.22 -1.39 -10.43
CA THR A 150 -9.17 -2.13 -9.70
C THR A 150 -9.30 -1.86 -8.20
N LEU A 151 -9.25 -2.90 -7.38
CA LEU A 151 -9.34 -2.82 -5.92
C LEU A 151 -8.01 -3.18 -5.27
N LEU A 152 -7.49 -2.28 -4.43
CA LEU A 152 -6.37 -2.57 -3.54
C LEU A 152 -6.89 -3.15 -2.22
N GLY A 153 -6.98 -4.48 -2.18
CA GLY A 153 -7.44 -5.24 -1.03
C GLY A 153 -6.37 -5.57 0.00
N MET A 154 -6.76 -6.41 0.96
CA MET A 154 -5.96 -6.75 2.14
C MET A 154 -4.63 -7.46 1.83
N SER A 155 -4.52 -8.21 0.73
CA SER A 155 -3.22 -8.77 0.26
C SER A 155 -2.14 -7.71 -0.01
N PHE A 156 -2.52 -6.47 -0.33
CA PHE A 156 -1.63 -5.33 -0.43
C PHE A 156 -1.55 -4.59 0.91
N LEU A 157 -2.69 -4.24 1.51
CA LEU A 157 -2.74 -3.38 2.71
C LEU A 157 -2.02 -3.97 3.91
N LYS A 158 -2.09 -5.29 4.12
CA LYS A 158 -1.37 -5.98 5.22
C LYS A 158 0.15 -6.01 5.05
N ARG A 159 0.67 -5.67 3.87
CA ARG A 159 2.11 -5.55 3.61
C ARG A 159 2.66 -4.18 4.00
N LEU A 160 1.78 -3.22 4.30
CA LEU A 160 2.14 -1.91 4.80
C LEU A 160 2.40 -1.98 6.31
N ARG A 161 3.29 -1.12 6.81
CA ARG A 161 3.48 -0.93 8.26
C ARG A 161 2.24 -0.33 8.91
N HIS A 162 1.58 0.60 8.21
CA HIS A 162 0.39 1.27 8.72
C HIS A 162 -0.50 1.75 7.57
N TYR A 163 -1.82 1.65 7.76
CA TYR A 163 -2.81 2.35 6.94
C TYR A 163 -3.94 2.86 7.84
N GLU A 164 -4.31 4.13 7.70
CA GLU A 164 -5.37 4.74 8.51
C GLU A 164 -6.09 5.84 7.73
N VAL A 165 -7.34 6.09 8.08
CA VAL A 165 -8.02 7.33 7.71
C VAL A 165 -7.88 8.31 8.86
N SER A 166 -7.22 9.44 8.61
CA SER A 166 -6.97 10.48 9.62
C SER A 166 -7.15 11.85 8.99
N ASN A 167 -7.90 12.74 9.67
CA ASN A 167 -8.23 14.08 9.17
C ASN A 167 -8.84 14.08 7.74
N GLY A 168 -9.66 13.08 7.43
CA GLY A 168 -10.33 12.96 6.12
C GLY A 168 -9.44 12.49 4.97
N VAL A 169 -8.18 12.12 5.21
CA VAL A 169 -7.28 11.53 4.20
C VAL A 169 -6.87 10.12 4.59
N LEU A 170 -6.67 9.26 3.60
CA LEU A 170 -6.07 7.95 3.80
C LEU A 170 -4.55 8.08 3.79
N VAL A 171 -3.93 7.65 4.88
CA VAL A 171 -2.48 7.64 5.06
C VAL A 171 -1.99 6.20 4.92
N LEU A 172 -1.01 5.98 4.05
CA LEU A 172 -0.33 4.70 3.86
C LEU A 172 1.13 4.84 4.23
N THR A 173 1.68 3.88 4.95
CA THR A 173 3.09 3.87 5.40
C THR A 173 3.72 2.50 5.20
N GLN A 174 4.89 2.47 4.58
CA GLN A 174 5.74 1.29 4.41
C GLN A 174 6.89 1.24 5.41
#